data_AF-A0A815XUA6-F1
#
_entry.id   AF-A0A815XUA6-F1
#
_cell.length_a   1.000
_cell.length_b   1.000
_cell.length_c   1.000
_cell.angle_alpha   90.00
_cell.angle_beta   90.00
_cell.angle_gamma   90.00
#
_symmetry.space_group_name_H-M   'P 1'
#
loop_
_entity.id
_entity.type
_entity.pdbx_description
1 polymer ?
#
loop_
_entity_poly.entity_id
_entity_poly.type
_entity_poly.pdbx_seq_one_letter_code
_entity_poly.pdbx_strand_id
1 'polypeptide(L)'
;MPFKTYLINKTNNRKFRLDGVLRSRRLPAKHKLCQKFRQHMVLRTDQLPPKVDLRPDMTPIEDQSQIGSCTANCLAGAYEYLTKKSNGMNMDVSRLFIYYNARIKGNY
;
A
#
# COMPACT_ATOMS: atom_id res chain seq x y z
N MET A 1 -21.86 -12.02 3.31
CA MET A 1 -21.33 -12.26 1.96
C MET A 1 -19.97 -11.56 1.87
N PRO A 2 -18.89 -12.17 1.33
CA PRO A 2 -17.61 -11.48 1.26
C PRO A 2 -17.70 -10.39 0.20
N PHE A 3 -17.65 -9.13 0.64
CA PHE A 3 -17.63 -7.98 -0.25
C PHE A 3 -16.33 -8.03 -1.06
N LYS A 4 -16.42 -8.10 -2.40
CA LYS A 4 -15.24 -8.05 -3.27
C LYS A 4 -14.77 -6.60 -3.35
N THR A 5 -13.69 -6.26 -2.65
CA THR A 5 -13.14 -4.91 -2.59
C THR A 5 -12.20 -4.65 -3.78
N TYR A 6 -12.39 -3.54 -4.50
CA TYR A 6 -11.57 -3.18 -5.65
C TYR A 6 -11.04 -1.74 -5.56
N LEU A 7 -9.75 -1.52 -5.85
CA LEU A 7 -9.22 -0.21 -6.23
C LEU A 7 -9.51 0.05 -7.70
N ILE A 8 -10.02 1.24 -8.02
CA ILE A 8 -10.28 1.63 -9.41
C ILE A 8 -9.24 2.65 -9.83
N ASN A 9 -8.50 2.35 -10.90
CA ASN A 9 -7.66 3.34 -11.55
C ASN A 9 -8.55 4.29 -12.37
N LYS A 10 -8.62 5.56 -11.94
CA LYS A 10 -9.47 6.58 -12.56
C LYS A 10 -9.11 6.93 -14.01
N THR A 11 -7.90 6.62 -14.47
CA THR A 11 -7.45 6.96 -15.84
C THR A 11 -7.88 5.94 -16.88
N ASN A 12 -8.08 4.68 -16.48
CA ASN A 12 -8.38 3.59 -17.41
C ASN A 12 -9.50 2.67 -16.91
N ASN A 13 -10.17 3.05 -15.82
CA ASN A 13 -11.21 2.28 -15.13
C ASN A 13 -10.83 0.82 -14.78
N ARG A 14 -9.53 0.49 -14.72
CA ARG A 14 -9.10 -0.85 -14.32
C ARG A 14 -9.37 -1.07 -12.83
N LYS A 15 -9.96 -2.20 -12.52
CA LYS A 15 -10.27 -2.65 -11.16
C LYS A 15 -9.20 -3.61 -10.65
N PHE A 16 -8.57 -3.28 -9.54
CA PHE A 16 -7.59 -4.11 -8.85
C PHE A 16 -8.25 -4.69 -7.60
N ARG A 17 -8.38 -6.01 -7.53
CA ARG A 17 -8.93 -6.65 -6.33
C ARG A 17 -7.93 -6.47 -5.19
N LEU A 18 -8.38 -5.96 -4.05
CA LEU A 18 -7.56 -5.81 -2.85
C LEU A 18 -7.36 -7.16 -2.14
N ASP A 19 -8.42 -7.96 -2.12
CA ASP A 19 -8.47 -9.23 -1.38
C ASP A 19 -7.93 -10.42 -2.18
N GLY A 20 -7.02 -10.21 -3.12
CA GLY A 20 -6.51 -11.31 -3.96
C GLY A 20 -5.20 -11.03 -4.67
N VAL A 21 -4.20 -11.86 -4.39
CA VAL A 21 -2.94 -11.90 -5.14
C VAL A 21 -3.02 -13.04 -6.15
N LEU A 22 -3.16 -12.72 -7.44
CA LEU A 22 -2.92 -13.69 -8.51
C LEU A 22 -1.43 -13.67 -8.83
N ARG A 23 -0.75 -14.80 -8.60
CA ARG A 23 0.66 -14.96 -8.96
C ARG A 23 0.78 -14.88 -10.49
N SER A 24 1.22 -13.72 -11.00
CA SER A 24 1.48 -13.59 -12.43
C SER A 24 2.70 -14.44 -12.79
N ARG A 25 2.52 -15.40 -13.71
CA ARG A 25 3.63 -16.20 -14.27
C ARG A 25 4.54 -15.37 -15.18
N ARG A 26 4.06 -14.22 -15.64
CA ARG A 26 4.86 -13.23 -16.35
C ARG A 26 5.35 -12.20 -15.35
N LEU A 27 6.66 -11.94 -15.36
CA LEU A 27 7.16 -10.71 -14.77
C LEU A 27 6.34 -9.56 -15.34
N PRO A 28 5.93 -8.57 -14.51
CA PRO A 28 5.35 -7.37 -15.05
C PRO A 28 6.28 -6.89 -16.15
N ALA A 29 5.73 -6.48 -17.29
CA ALA A 29 6.54 -5.87 -18.33
C ALA A 29 7.46 -4.86 -17.63
N LYS A 30 8.72 -4.74 -18.06
CA LYS A 30 9.51 -3.54 -17.77
C LYS A 30 8.75 -2.40 -18.44
N HIS A 31 7.66 -1.98 -17.83
CA HIS A 31 7.08 -0.68 -18.04
C HIS A 31 8.28 0.23 -17.89
N LYS A 32 8.42 1.21 -18.76
CA LYS A 32 9.38 2.28 -18.55
C LYS A 32 9.06 2.84 -17.16
N LEU A 33 9.67 2.31 -16.09
CA LEU A 33 9.37 2.64 -14.69
C LEU A 33 9.87 4.07 -14.37
N CYS A 34 10.54 4.67 -15.36
CA CYS A 34 10.91 6.08 -15.46
C CYS A 34 10.07 6.85 -16.50
N GLN A 35 8.98 6.31 -17.06
CA GLN A 35 7.98 7.17 -17.70
C GLN A 35 7.26 7.90 -16.58
N LYS A 36 7.91 9.00 -16.18
CA LYS A 36 7.51 10.08 -15.29
C LYS A 36 6.16 9.78 -14.67
N PHE A 37 6.14 9.45 -13.37
CA PHE A 37 4.96 9.68 -12.56
C PHE A 37 4.43 11.03 -13.01
N ARG A 38 3.33 11.00 -13.77
CA ARG A 38 2.82 12.17 -14.44
C ARG A 38 2.57 13.16 -13.30
N GLN A 39 3.30 14.26 -13.27
CA GLN A 39 3.02 15.44 -12.44
C GLN A 39 1.62 16.02 -12.73
N HIS A 40 0.71 15.28 -13.36
CA HIS A 40 -0.60 15.72 -13.79
C HIS A 40 -1.65 15.61 -12.68
N MET A 41 -1.25 15.30 -11.44
CA MET A 41 -2.00 15.65 -10.24
C MET A 41 -1.11 16.42 -9.28
N VAL A 42 -0.52 17.53 -9.75
CA VAL A 42 -0.12 18.58 -8.81
C VAL A 42 -1.40 19.29 -8.40
N LEU A 43 -1.99 18.83 -7.29
CA LEU A 43 -3.02 19.60 -6.62
C LEU A 43 -2.38 20.91 -6.19
N ARG A 44 -3.00 22.02 -6.57
CA ARG A 44 -2.59 23.33 -6.06
C ARG A 44 -2.94 23.40 -4.57
N THR A 45 -2.22 24.21 -3.80
CA THR A 45 -2.43 24.32 -2.35
C THR A 45 -3.86 24.74 -1.99
N ASP A 46 -4.53 25.54 -2.84
CA ASP A 46 -5.95 25.92 -2.71
C ASP A 46 -6.93 24.74 -2.88
N GLN A 47 -6.49 23.63 -3.46
CA GLN A 47 -7.30 22.43 -3.70
C GLN A 47 -7.13 21.38 -2.61
N LEU A 48 -6.16 21.53 -1.71
CA LEU A 48 -5.96 20.63 -0.59
C LEU A 48 -6.84 21.07 0.59
N PRO A 49 -7.44 20.12 1.32
CA PRO A 49 -8.07 20.44 2.58
C PRO A 49 -7.03 21.04 3.55
N PRO A 50 -7.39 22.04 4.37
CA PRO A 50 -6.45 22.73 5.27
C PRO A 50 -5.86 21.79 6.34
N LYS A 51 -6.57 20.71 6.67
CA LYS A 51 -6.15 19.68 7.61
C LYS A 51 -6.83 18.36 7.27
N VAL A 52 -6.11 17.26 7.42
CA VAL A 52 -6.65 15.90 7.31
C VAL A 52 -6.16 15.11 8.52
N ASP A 53 -7.09 14.41 9.18
CA ASP A 53 -6.75 13.44 10.22
C ASP A 53 -7.08 12.03 9.70
N LEU A 54 -6.03 11.22 9.53
CA LEU A 54 -6.17 9.84 9.07
C LEU A 54 -6.25 8.83 10.22
N ARG A 55 -6.03 9.25 11.47
CA ARG A 55 -6.00 8.36 12.65
C ARG A 55 -7.23 7.46 12.79
N PRO A 56 -8.48 7.88 12.46
CA PRO A 56 -9.64 6.99 12.50
C PRO A 56 -9.46 5.72 11.65
N ASP A 57 -8.73 5.85 10.54
CA ASP A 57 -8.47 4.80 9.56
C ASP A 57 -7.13 4.09 9.79
N MET A 58 -6.37 4.44 10.84
CA MET A 58 -5.09 3.81 11.15
C MET A 58 -5.27 2.61 12.08
N THR A 59 -4.35 1.66 11.99
CA THR A 59 -4.16 0.59 12.98
C THR A 59 -3.43 1.11 14.22
N PRO A 60 -3.41 0.35 15.33
CA PRO A 60 -2.62 0.71 16.51
C PRO A 60 -1.15 1.01 16.17
N ILE A 61 -0.51 1.82 17.01
CA ILE A 61 0.91 2.15 16.84
C ILE A 61 1.74 0.91 17.17
N GLU A 62 2.70 0.62 16.28
CA GLU A 62 3.54 -0.59 16.34
C GLU A 62 4.89 -0.29 16.97
N ASP A 63 5.44 -1.26 17.70
CA ASP A 63 6.82 -1.20 18.21
C ASP A 63 7.78 -1.88 17.22
N GLN A 64 8.64 -1.06 16.60
CA GLN A 64 9.63 -1.55 15.65
C GLN A 64 10.78 -2.34 16.29
N SER A 65 10.99 -2.20 17.61
CA SER A 65 12.16 -2.69 18.34
C SER A 65 13.50 -2.21 17.74
N GLN A 66 14.59 -2.96 17.96
CA GLN A 66 15.95 -2.59 17.57
C GLN A 66 16.44 -3.26 16.26
N ILE A 67 15.58 -3.99 15.54
CA ILE A 67 15.99 -4.82 14.39
C ILE A 67 16.14 -4.06 13.06
N GLY A 68 15.86 -2.75 13.04
CA GLY A 68 15.89 -1.94 11.81
C GLY A 68 14.75 -2.25 10.83
N SER A 69 13.54 -2.48 11.34
CA SER A 69 12.35 -2.86 10.55
C SER A 69 11.51 -1.68 10.04
N CYS A 70 11.98 -0.43 10.14
CA CYS A 70 11.18 0.77 9.84
C CYS A 70 10.48 0.72 8.46
N THR A 71 11.18 0.24 7.42
CA THR A 71 10.61 0.07 6.08
C THR A 71 9.49 -0.98 6.05
N ALA A 72 9.65 -2.07 6.81
CA ALA A 72 8.64 -3.12 6.91
C ALA A 72 7.40 -2.64 7.69
N ASN A 73 7.59 -1.87 8.77
CA ASN A 73 6.50 -1.26 9.53
C ASN A 73 5.73 -0.24 8.68
N CYS A 74 6.45 0.60 7.92
CA CYS A 74 5.83 1.55 7.00
C CYS A 74 4.97 0.82 5.95
N LEU A 75 5.45 -0.29 5.39
CA LEU A 75 4.70 -1.04 4.38
C LEU A 75 3.49 -1.75 4.97
N ALA A 76 3.63 -2.40 6.14
CA ALA A 76 2.52 -3.03 6.85
C ALA A 76 1.42 -2.01 7.15
N GLY A 77 1.77 -0.89 7.82
CA GLY A 77 0.80 0.15 8.17
C GLY A 77 0.11 0.77 6.96
N ALA A 78 0.82 0.97 5.85
CA ALA A 78 0.21 1.46 4.61
C ALA A 78 -0.82 0.47 4.04
N TYR A 79 -0.52 -0.84 4.07
CA TYR A 79 -1.43 -1.87 3.58
C TYR A 79 -2.65 -2.04 4.47
N GLU A 80 -2.44 -2.02 5.78
CA GLU A 80 -3.50 -2.08 6.78
C GLU A 80 -4.45 -0.89 6.67
N TYR A 81 -3.92 0.33 6.55
CA TYR A 81 -4.72 1.54 6.30
C TYR A 81 -5.57 1.41 5.04
N LEU A 82 -4.98 0.96 3.92
CA LEU A 82 -5.74 0.80 2.66
C LEU A 82 -6.85 -0.23 2.80
N THR A 83 -6.56 -1.35 3.47
CA THR A 83 -7.55 -2.39 3.76
C THR A 83 -8.67 -1.81 4.60
N LYS A 84 -8.36 -1.30 5.79
CA LYS A 84 -9.31 -0.71 6.74
C LYS A 84 -10.17 0.38 6.09
N LYS A 85 -9.57 1.28 5.33
CA LYS A 85 -10.29 2.34 4.61
C LYS A 85 -11.22 1.82 3.52
N SER A 86 -10.86 0.72 2.86
CA SER A 86 -11.61 0.20 1.71
C SER A 86 -12.77 -0.72 2.08
N ASN A 87 -12.61 -1.54 3.12
CA ASN A 87 -13.55 -2.60 3.47
C ASN A 87 -13.87 -2.67 4.98
N GLY A 88 -13.33 -1.75 5.79
CA GLY A 88 -13.54 -1.72 7.23
C GLY A 88 -12.84 -2.85 7.99
N MET A 89 -12.03 -3.69 7.33
CA MET A 89 -11.37 -4.82 7.98
C MET A 89 -10.07 -4.35 8.65
N ASN A 90 -9.99 -4.58 9.96
CA ASN A 90 -8.74 -4.52 10.70
C ASN A 90 -8.00 -5.84 10.50
N MET A 91 -6.96 -5.81 9.69
CA MET A 91 -6.04 -6.94 9.52
C MET A 91 -4.68 -6.58 10.12
N ASP A 92 -3.98 -7.58 10.64
CA ASP A 92 -2.60 -7.43 11.13
C ASP A 92 -1.66 -8.10 10.13
N VAL A 93 -0.82 -7.30 9.47
CA VAL A 93 0.14 -7.79 8.47
C VAL A 93 1.46 -8.08 9.17
N SER A 94 1.99 -9.28 8.95
CA SER A 94 3.28 -9.67 9.54
C SER A 94 4.44 -8.81 9.02
N ARG A 95 4.88 -7.86 9.85
CA ARG A 95 6.05 -7.00 9.63
C ARG A 95 7.34 -7.81 9.51
N LEU A 96 7.46 -8.87 10.32
CA LEU A 96 8.60 -9.77 10.27
C LEU A 96 8.67 -10.57 8.98
N PHE A 97 7.53 -10.98 8.41
CA PHE A 97 7.49 -11.61 7.10
C PHE A 97 7.99 -10.65 6.01
N ILE A 98 7.54 -9.39 6.03
CA ILE A 98 8.01 -8.35 5.08
C ILE A 98 9.52 -8.15 5.25
N TYR A 99 9.98 -7.96 6.48
CA TYR A 99 11.38 -7.74 6.82
C TYR A 99 12.29 -8.88 6.37
N TYR A 100 11.92 -10.13 6.68
CA TYR A 100 12.66 -11.33 6.30
C TYR A 100 12.83 -11.45 4.79
N ASN A 101 11.73 -11.30 4.04
CA ASN A 101 11.77 -11.39 2.59
C ASN A 101 12.58 -10.24 1.96
N ALA A 102 12.49 -9.02 2.50
CA ALA A 102 13.28 -7.89 2.02
C ALA A 102 14.79 -8.13 2.19
N ARG A 103 15.22 -8.69 3.34
CA ARG A 103 16.63 -9.03 3.59
C ARG A 103 17.12 -10.15 2.68
N ILE A 104 16.34 -11.21 2.49
CA ILE A 104 16.71 -12.31 1.58
C ILE A 104 16.82 -11.82 0.13
N LYS A 105 15.91 -10.93 -0.29
CA LYS A 105 15.92 -10.38 -1.66
C LYS A 105 16.96 -9.29 -1.90
N GLY A 106 17.56 -8.73 -0.85
CA GLY A 106 18.60 -7.69 -0.95
C GLY A 106 20.02 -8.23 -1.14
N ASN A 107 20.25 -9.53 -0.94
CA ASN A 107 21.58 -10.16 -1.03
C ASN A 107 21.91 -10.66 -2.46
N TYR A 108 21.63 -9.88 -3.50
CA TYR A 108 22.08 -10.14 -4.87
C TYR A 108 23.17 -9.17 -5.30
#